data_AF-A0A1V5R396-F1
#
_entry.id   AF-A0A1V5R396-F1
#
_cell.length_a   1.000
_cell.length_b   1.000
_cell.length_c   1.000
_cell.angle_alpha   90.00
_cell.angle_beta   90.00
_cell.angle_gamma   90.00
#
_symmetry.space_group_name_H-M   'P 1'
#
loop_
_entity.id
_entity.type
_entity.pdbx_description
1 polymer ?
#
loop_
_entity_poly.entity_id
_entity_poly.type
_entity_poly.pdbx_seq_one_letter_code
_entity_poly.pdbx_strand_id
1 'polypeptide(L)'
;MKINYEKTIIPILLGILPIVGAMVGSYFTYKYSQNLFIVQRQIELREKSYSEIMGVKRPIIQTTQTIAEAKILTEYYNFRFKYISGDQFDRDFAIKENQRMLELIPQFSSLSRELFESLGSVRISYKINKNLETKIQELYDFKVFNVEAPDNKLVKTDEDLNKWKEQKAKELDVFLQENIKKKTDDLLLLLFEQIRIKG
;
A
#
# COMPACT_ATOMS: atom_id res chain seq x y z
N MET A 1 50.74 -63.78 7.13
CA MET A 1 50.85 -62.76 6.06
C MET A 1 50.65 -61.40 6.71
N LYS A 2 51.73 -60.66 7.00
CA LYS A 2 51.62 -59.31 7.59
C LYS A 2 51.23 -58.36 6.47
N ILE A 3 49.99 -57.85 6.50
CA ILE A 3 49.57 -56.78 5.60
C ILE A 3 50.52 -55.61 5.88
N ASN A 4 51.19 -55.11 4.84
CA ASN A 4 52.09 -53.97 4.98
C ASN A 4 51.22 -52.71 4.94
N TYR A 5 50.75 -52.31 6.13
CA TYR A 5 49.77 -51.24 6.34
C TYR A 5 50.14 -49.95 5.58
N GLU A 6 51.43 -49.63 5.48
CA GLU A 6 51.92 -48.45 4.75
C GLU A 6 51.70 -48.53 3.23
N LYS A 7 51.82 -49.72 2.62
CA LYS A 7 51.72 -49.89 1.16
C LYS A 7 50.30 -50.11 0.66
N THR A 8 49.37 -50.52 1.53
CA THR A 8 47.99 -50.87 1.11
C THR A 8 46.94 -49.93 1.68
N ILE A 9 47.07 -49.47 2.93
CA ILE A 9 46.01 -48.70 3.60
C ILE A 9 46.15 -47.19 3.37
N ILE A 10 47.39 -46.67 3.34
CA ILE A 10 47.66 -45.25 3.09
C ILE A 10 47.15 -44.79 1.71
N PRO A 11 47.39 -45.53 0.60
CA PRO A 11 46.90 -45.11 -0.72
C PRO A 11 45.36 -45.13 -0.82
N ILE A 12 44.70 -46.08 -0.15
CA ILE A 12 43.24 -46.19 -0.12
C ILE A 12 42.64 -45.02 0.66
N LEU A 13 43.22 -44.67 1.82
CA LEU A 13 42.81 -43.49 2.59
C LEU A 13 43.02 -42.18 1.81
N LEU A 14 44.15 -42.04 1.12
CA LEU A 14 44.43 -40.88 0.26
C LEU A 14 43.50 -40.80 -0.96
N GLY A 15 42.95 -41.92 -1.44
CA GLY A 15 41.93 -41.94 -2.50
C GLY A 15 40.52 -41.61 -2.00
N ILE A 16 40.16 -42.00 -0.78
CA ILE A 16 38.83 -41.79 -0.19
C ILE A 16 38.67 -40.36 0.36
N LEU A 17 39.71 -39.79 0.97
CA LEU A 17 39.65 -38.46 1.57
C LEU A 17 39.23 -37.34 0.59
N PRO A 18 39.73 -37.28 -0.66
CA PRO A 18 39.28 -36.31 -1.65
C PRO A 18 37.80 -36.50 -2.04
N ILE A 19 37.32 -37.75 -2.13
CA ILE A 19 35.92 -38.05 -2.47
C ILE A 19 34.99 -37.59 -1.36
N VAL A 20 35.32 -37.94 -0.11
CA VAL A 20 34.56 -37.50 1.08
C VAL A 20 34.63 -35.97 1.20
N GLY A 21 35.80 -35.37 1.00
CA GLY A 21 35.98 -33.92 0.99
C GLY A 21 35.14 -33.21 -0.08
N ALA A 22 35.10 -33.76 -1.30
CA ALA A 22 34.28 -33.23 -2.40
C ALA A 22 32.77 -33.38 -2.12
N MET A 23 32.33 -34.50 -1.54
CA MET A 23 30.93 -34.70 -1.15
C MET A 23 30.50 -33.72 -0.04
N VAL A 24 31.32 -33.57 0.99
CA VAL A 24 31.06 -32.63 2.10
C VAL A 24 31.08 -31.19 1.60
N GLY A 25 32.07 -30.82 0.78
CA GLY A 25 32.16 -29.49 0.15
C GLY A 25 30.97 -29.18 -0.76
N SER A 26 30.54 -30.15 -1.58
CA SER A 26 29.36 -30.02 -2.44
C SER A 26 28.07 -29.84 -1.62
N TYR A 27 27.90 -30.62 -0.54
CA TYR A 27 26.75 -30.48 0.36
C TYR A 27 26.71 -29.10 1.04
N PHE A 28 27.84 -28.61 1.56
CA PHE A 28 27.91 -27.27 2.14
C PHE A 28 27.66 -26.17 1.10
N THR A 29 28.20 -26.32 -0.11
CA THR A 29 28.00 -25.38 -1.21
C THR A 29 26.52 -25.33 -1.63
N TYR A 30 25.88 -26.49 -1.77
CA TYR A 30 24.46 -26.60 -2.07
C TYR A 30 23.59 -25.93 -0.99
N LYS A 31 23.84 -26.25 0.28
CA LYS A 31 23.10 -25.66 1.41
C LYS A 31 23.29 -24.15 1.50
N TYR A 32 24.52 -23.67 1.29
CA TYR A 32 24.82 -22.24 1.29
C TYR A 32 24.16 -21.52 0.11
N SER A 33 24.22 -22.09 -1.09
CA SER A 33 23.56 -21.55 -2.28
C SER A 33 22.04 -21.48 -2.13
N GLN A 34 21.41 -22.49 -1.53
CA GLN A 34 19.98 -22.47 -1.24
C GLN A 34 19.61 -21.35 -0.25
N ASN A 35 20.40 -21.19 0.81
CA ASN A 35 20.18 -20.13 1.79
C ASN A 35 20.34 -18.74 1.15
N LEU A 36 21.38 -18.54 0.33
CA LEU A 36 21.56 -17.29 -0.42
C LEU A 36 20.38 -17.00 -1.34
N PHE A 37 19.87 -18.00 -2.05
CA PHE A 37 18.70 -17.86 -2.92
C PHE A 37 17.45 -17.46 -2.12
N ILE A 38 17.21 -18.09 -0.96
CA ILE A 38 16.09 -17.74 -0.08
C ILE A 38 16.21 -16.29 0.40
N VAL A 39 17.41 -15.87 0.82
CA VAL A 39 17.65 -14.50 1.29
C VAL A 39 17.46 -13.48 0.17
N GLN A 40 18.03 -13.72 -1.02
CA GLN A 40 17.87 -12.85 -2.19
C GLN A 40 16.39 -12.72 -2.57
N ARG A 41 15.67 -13.84 -2.66
CA ARG A 41 14.24 -13.84 -2.95
C ARG A 41 13.43 -13.05 -1.92
N GLN A 42 13.79 -13.12 -0.63
CA GLN A 42 13.13 -12.32 0.40
C GLN A 42 13.40 -10.82 0.22
N ILE A 43 14.63 -10.43 -0.12
CA ILE A 43 14.98 -9.03 -0.40
C ILE A 43 14.19 -8.51 -1.59
N GLU A 44 14.15 -9.26 -2.70
CA GLU A 44 13.39 -8.89 -3.90
C GLU A 44 11.89 -8.72 -3.60
N LEU A 45 11.30 -9.63 -2.82
CA LEU A 45 9.89 -9.52 -2.42
C LEU A 45 9.61 -8.29 -1.54
N ARG A 46 10.54 -7.94 -0.65
CA ARG A 46 10.43 -6.73 0.19
C ARG A 46 10.51 -5.47 -0.65
N GLU A 47 11.49 -5.39 -1.55
CA GLU A 47 11.66 -4.24 -2.44
C GLU A 47 10.46 -4.07 -3.37
N LYS A 48 9.96 -5.17 -3.93
CA LYS A 48 8.77 -5.18 -4.79
C LYS A 48 7.54 -4.65 -4.05
N SER A 49 7.20 -5.24 -2.91
CA SER A 49 6.01 -4.81 -2.13
C SER A 49 6.12 -3.37 -1.63
N TYR A 50 7.31 -2.91 -1.24
CA TYR A 50 7.56 -1.51 -0.91
C TYR A 50 7.31 -0.58 -2.10
N SER A 51 7.83 -0.95 -3.28
CA SER A 51 7.69 -0.17 -4.51
C SER A 51 6.24 -0.09 -4.98
N GLU A 52 5.48 -1.18 -4.83
CA GLU A 52 4.05 -1.19 -5.15
C GLU A 52 3.26 -0.25 -4.23
N ILE A 53 3.52 -0.25 -2.91
CA ILE A 53 2.88 0.69 -1.97
C ILE A 53 3.25 2.15 -2.30
N MET A 54 4.51 2.41 -2.64
CA MET A 54 4.94 3.73 -3.12
C MET A 54 4.22 4.15 -4.39
N GLY A 55 4.03 3.22 -5.34
CA GLY A 55 3.35 3.44 -6.61
C GLY A 55 1.87 3.78 -6.45
N VAL A 56 1.16 3.08 -5.57
CA VAL A 56 -0.28 3.26 -5.37
C VAL A 56 -0.62 4.49 -4.50
N LYS A 57 0.32 4.97 -3.67
CA LYS A 57 0.13 6.08 -2.73
C LYS A 57 -0.41 7.37 -3.37
N ARG A 58 0.20 7.84 -4.46
CA ARG A 58 -0.23 9.11 -5.08
C ARG A 58 -1.56 8.96 -5.82
N PRO A 59 -1.74 7.94 -6.68
CA PRO A 59 -3.01 7.71 -7.35
C PRO A 59 -4.19 7.59 -6.38
N ILE A 60 -4.05 6.84 -5.28
CA ILE A 60 -5.17 6.66 -4.34
C ILE A 60 -5.57 7.99 -3.69
N ILE A 61 -4.61 8.84 -3.29
CA ILE A 61 -4.89 10.18 -2.75
C ILE A 61 -5.63 11.03 -3.79
N GLN A 62 -5.14 11.08 -5.03
CA GLN A 62 -5.72 11.89 -6.10
C GLN A 62 -7.13 11.45 -6.46
N THR A 63 -7.35 10.13 -6.57
CA THR A 63 -8.67 9.58 -6.89
C THR A 63 -9.65 9.82 -5.74
N THR A 64 -9.26 9.59 -4.48
CA THR A 64 -10.11 9.89 -3.32
C THR A 64 -10.45 11.37 -3.24
N GLN A 65 -9.46 12.26 -3.44
CA GLN A 65 -9.68 13.70 -3.47
C GLN A 65 -10.70 14.09 -4.55
N THR A 66 -10.53 13.59 -5.77
CA THR A 66 -11.39 13.92 -6.91
C THR A 66 -12.83 13.42 -6.69
N ILE A 67 -13.00 12.21 -6.15
CA ILE A 67 -14.31 11.66 -5.79
C ILE A 67 -15.00 12.54 -4.74
N ALA A 68 -14.28 12.93 -3.70
CA ALA A 68 -14.81 13.77 -2.63
C ALA A 68 -15.16 15.19 -3.11
N GLU A 69 -14.31 15.82 -3.92
CA GLU A 69 -14.58 17.12 -4.52
C GLU A 69 -15.82 17.08 -5.41
N ALA A 70 -15.95 16.06 -6.27
CA ALA A 70 -17.12 15.87 -7.11
C ALA A 70 -18.40 15.69 -6.28
N LYS A 71 -18.32 14.94 -5.16
CA LYS A 71 -19.41 14.80 -4.19
C LYS A 71 -19.78 16.14 -3.54
N ILE A 72 -18.80 16.92 -3.08
CA ILE A 72 -19.03 18.26 -2.50
C ILE A 72 -19.74 19.18 -3.51
N LEU A 73 -19.27 19.21 -4.75
CA LEU A 73 -19.88 20.02 -5.81
C LEU A 73 -21.30 19.53 -6.15
N THR A 74 -21.51 18.22 -6.21
CA THR A 74 -22.85 17.64 -6.41
C THR A 74 -23.82 18.14 -5.34
N GLU A 75 -23.47 18.03 -4.06
CA GLU A 75 -24.33 18.48 -2.96
C GLU A 75 -24.50 20.00 -2.95
N TYR A 76 -23.44 20.77 -3.25
CA TYR A 76 -23.49 22.22 -3.38
C TYR A 76 -24.53 22.66 -4.41
N TYR A 77 -24.38 22.20 -5.65
CA TYR A 77 -25.22 22.65 -6.76
C TYR A 77 -26.65 22.10 -6.66
N ASN A 78 -26.82 20.87 -6.16
CA ASN A 78 -28.13 20.30 -5.91
C ASN A 78 -28.89 21.08 -4.83
N PHE A 79 -28.20 21.50 -3.76
CA PHE A 79 -28.80 22.34 -2.72
C PHE A 79 -29.16 23.72 -3.27
N ARG A 80 -28.23 24.36 -3.99
CA ARG A 80 -28.43 25.67 -4.60
C ARG A 80 -29.65 25.68 -5.51
N PHE A 81 -29.77 24.70 -6.40
CA PHE A 81 -30.93 24.52 -7.27
C PHE A 81 -32.24 24.41 -6.48
N LYS A 82 -32.27 23.55 -5.45
CA LYS A 82 -33.51 23.24 -4.71
C LYS A 82 -33.99 24.37 -3.81
N TYR A 83 -33.07 25.13 -3.21
CA TYR A 83 -33.39 26.01 -2.09
C TYR A 83 -33.01 27.48 -2.28
N ILE A 84 -32.21 27.81 -3.29
CA ILE A 84 -31.68 29.18 -3.48
C ILE A 84 -32.02 29.73 -4.86
N SER A 85 -31.52 29.10 -5.93
CA SER A 85 -31.55 29.66 -7.29
C SER A 85 -32.74 29.19 -8.13
N GLY A 86 -33.10 27.89 -8.04
CA GLY A 86 -34.02 27.26 -8.99
C GLY A 86 -33.46 27.12 -10.42
N ASP A 87 -32.18 27.40 -10.65
CA ASP A 87 -31.58 27.40 -11.99
C ASP A 87 -31.27 25.98 -12.48
N GLN A 88 -31.80 25.64 -13.66
CA GLN A 88 -31.55 24.34 -14.30
C GLN A 88 -30.07 24.09 -14.57
N PHE A 89 -29.26 25.14 -14.77
CA PHE A 89 -27.80 25.00 -14.87
C PHE A 89 -27.19 24.34 -13.63
N ASP A 90 -27.60 24.74 -12.43
CA ASP A 90 -27.08 24.16 -11.18
C ASP A 90 -27.45 22.66 -11.10
N ARG A 91 -28.66 22.30 -11.52
CA ARG A 91 -29.09 20.88 -11.57
C ARG A 91 -28.25 20.07 -12.55
N ASP A 92 -28.04 20.58 -13.76
CA ASP A 92 -27.29 19.87 -14.80
C ASP A 92 -25.81 19.71 -14.40
N PHE A 93 -25.24 20.73 -13.75
CA PHE A 93 -23.88 20.68 -13.22
C PHE A 93 -23.75 19.65 -12.08
N ALA A 94 -24.71 19.59 -11.17
CA ALA A 94 -24.73 18.57 -10.11
C ALA A 94 -24.78 17.14 -10.70
N ILE A 95 -25.59 16.92 -11.74
CA ILE A 95 -25.66 15.62 -12.44
C ILE A 95 -24.32 15.27 -13.07
N LYS A 96 -23.67 16.24 -13.73
CA LYS A 96 -22.36 16.06 -14.37
C LYS A 96 -21.28 15.67 -13.36
N GLU A 97 -21.17 16.36 -12.24
CA GLU A 97 -20.16 16.03 -11.21
C GLU A 97 -20.47 14.69 -10.54
N ASN A 98 -21.74 14.35 -10.33
CA ASN A 98 -22.11 13.02 -9.83
C ASN A 98 -21.70 11.92 -10.81
N GLN A 99 -21.90 12.12 -12.12
CA GLN A 99 -21.49 11.17 -13.14
C GLN A 99 -19.96 10.99 -13.16
N ARG A 100 -19.21 12.10 -13.09
CA ARG A 100 -17.74 12.07 -12.97
C ARG A 100 -17.29 11.29 -11.73
N MET A 101 -17.96 11.45 -10.60
CA MET A 101 -17.69 10.67 -9.39
C MET A 101 -17.90 9.18 -9.63
N LEU A 102 -19.03 8.79 -10.24
CA LEU A 102 -19.35 7.38 -10.54
C LEU A 102 -18.32 6.73 -11.47
N GLU A 103 -17.79 7.47 -12.44
CA GLU A 103 -16.75 7.00 -13.36
C GLU A 103 -15.41 6.72 -12.67
N LEU A 104 -15.14 7.36 -11.53
CA LEU A 104 -13.90 7.17 -10.76
C LEU A 104 -13.98 6.02 -9.75
N ILE A 105 -15.18 5.53 -9.41
CA ILE A 105 -15.36 4.42 -8.45
C ILE A 105 -14.62 3.14 -8.89
N PRO A 106 -14.67 2.70 -10.16
CA PRO A 106 -13.92 1.53 -10.61
C PRO A 106 -12.40 1.70 -10.46
N GLN A 107 -11.88 2.89 -10.79
CA GLN A 107 -10.46 3.19 -10.64
C GLN A 107 -10.04 3.16 -9.18
N PHE A 108 -10.82 3.80 -8.29
CA PHE A 108 -10.57 3.76 -6.85
C PHE A 108 -10.58 2.34 -6.30
N SER A 109 -11.50 1.50 -6.80
CA SER A 109 -11.62 0.09 -6.40
C SER A 109 -10.40 -0.73 -6.84
N SER A 110 -9.88 -0.50 -8.06
CA SER A 110 -8.65 -1.15 -8.53
C SER A 110 -7.45 -0.75 -7.67
N LEU A 111 -7.28 0.56 -7.41
CA LEU A 111 -6.19 1.06 -6.57
C LEU A 111 -6.27 0.53 -5.15
N SER A 112 -7.48 0.42 -4.58
CA SER A 112 -7.69 -0.15 -3.25
C SER A 112 -7.30 -1.63 -3.22
N ARG A 113 -7.69 -2.40 -4.24
CA ARG A 113 -7.28 -3.80 -4.38
C ARG A 113 -5.75 -3.93 -4.48
N GLU A 114 -5.11 -3.15 -5.34
CA GLU A 114 -3.65 -3.15 -5.49
C GLU A 114 -2.95 -2.83 -4.15
N LEU A 115 -3.42 -1.82 -3.43
CA LEU A 115 -2.92 -1.50 -2.09
C LEU A 115 -3.07 -2.70 -1.14
N PHE A 116 -4.25 -3.31 -1.08
CA PHE A 116 -4.53 -4.44 -0.18
C PHE A 116 -3.73 -5.71 -0.51
N GLU A 117 -3.50 -5.97 -1.80
CA GLU A 117 -2.62 -7.03 -2.27
C GLU A 117 -1.17 -6.78 -1.83
N SER A 118 -0.66 -5.56 -2.02
CA SER A 118 0.69 -5.21 -1.57
C SER A 118 0.85 -5.24 -0.06
N LEU A 119 -0.17 -4.86 0.72
CA LEU A 119 -0.19 -5.04 2.18
C LEU A 119 -0.14 -6.53 2.56
N GLY A 120 -0.80 -7.39 1.79
CA GLY A 120 -0.70 -8.84 1.94
C GLY A 120 0.71 -9.36 1.66
N SER A 121 1.35 -8.86 0.60
CA SER A 121 2.75 -9.16 0.28
C SER A 121 3.71 -8.69 1.38
N VAL A 122 3.43 -7.55 2.03
CA VAL A 122 4.21 -7.08 3.18
C VAL A 122 4.15 -8.08 4.33
N ARG A 123 2.95 -8.60 4.68
CA ARG A 123 2.79 -9.60 5.74
C ARG A 123 3.59 -10.88 5.51
N ILE A 124 3.81 -11.25 4.24
CA ILE A 124 4.57 -12.45 3.86
C ILE A 124 6.08 -12.18 3.82
N SER A 125 6.49 -11.02 3.35
CA SER A 125 7.90 -10.73 3.02
C SER A 125 8.68 -10.06 4.15
N TYR A 126 8.01 -9.37 5.08
CA TYR A 126 8.65 -8.65 6.18
C TYR A 126 8.59 -9.41 7.51
N LYS A 127 9.48 -9.04 8.44
CA LYS A 127 9.39 -9.53 9.81
C LYS A 127 8.32 -8.72 10.55
N ILE A 128 7.13 -9.32 10.67
CA ILE A 128 5.98 -8.66 11.30
C ILE A 128 6.16 -8.59 12.82
N ASN A 129 6.16 -7.37 13.34
CA ASN A 129 6.04 -7.08 14.76
C ASN A 129 4.68 -6.37 15.01
N LYS A 130 4.31 -6.20 16.28
CA LYS A 130 3.02 -5.59 16.65
C LYS A 130 2.83 -4.19 16.03
N ASN A 131 3.89 -3.38 15.97
CA ASN A 131 3.82 -2.02 15.41
C ASN A 131 3.53 -2.04 13.90
N LEU A 132 4.26 -2.85 13.14
CA LEU A 132 4.06 -3.01 11.71
C LEU A 132 2.67 -3.59 11.40
N GLU A 133 2.22 -4.57 12.18
CA GLU A 133 0.88 -5.13 12.02
C GLU A 133 -0.22 -4.09 12.25
N THR A 134 -0.08 -3.24 13.27
CA THR A 134 -1.02 -2.13 13.49
C THR A 134 -1.05 -1.16 12.31
N LYS A 135 0.11 -0.79 11.74
CA LYS A 135 0.18 0.10 10.57
C LYS A 135 -0.43 -0.50 9.31
N ILE A 136 -0.28 -1.81 9.12
CA ILE A 136 -0.94 -2.53 8.03
C ILE A 136 -2.47 -2.50 8.23
N GLN A 137 -2.94 -2.78 9.44
CA GLN A 137 -4.38 -2.81 9.73
C GLN A 137 -5.04 -1.42 9.59
N GLU A 138 -4.35 -0.35 10.01
CA GLU A 138 -4.81 1.05 9.86
C GLU A 138 -5.12 1.44 8.41
N LEU A 139 -4.48 0.79 7.43
CA LEU A 139 -4.71 0.98 6.00
C LEU A 139 -5.75 0.02 5.41
N TYR A 140 -5.89 -1.20 5.95
CA TYR A 140 -6.99 -2.11 5.59
C TYR A 140 -8.36 -1.54 6.00
N ASP A 141 -8.43 -0.89 7.17
CA ASP A 141 -9.64 -0.22 7.66
C ASP A 141 -9.79 1.18 7.01
N PHE A 142 -9.73 1.21 5.68
CA PHE A 142 -9.80 2.43 4.88
C PHE A 142 -11.14 3.12 5.09
N LYS A 143 -11.11 4.35 5.59
CA LYS A 143 -12.32 5.17 5.77
C LYS A 143 -12.67 5.85 4.45
N VAL A 144 -13.96 6.03 4.20
CA VAL A 144 -14.44 6.87 3.09
C VAL A 144 -14.80 8.24 3.64
N PHE A 145 -14.40 9.30 2.92
CA PHE A 145 -14.80 10.66 3.27
C PHE A 145 -16.30 10.81 3.03
N ASN A 146 -17.06 11.07 4.10
CA ASN A 146 -18.50 11.27 4.02
C ASN A 146 -18.81 12.75 3.82
N VAL A 147 -19.51 13.07 2.73
CA VAL A 147 -20.03 14.42 2.48
C VAL A 147 -21.53 14.38 2.73
N GLU A 148 -21.94 14.95 3.85
CA GLU A 148 -23.35 15.15 4.16
C GLU A 148 -23.87 16.39 3.44
N ALA A 149 -25.12 16.34 2.97
CA ALA A 149 -25.75 17.47 2.30
C ALA A 149 -25.83 18.70 3.24
N PRO A 150 -25.82 19.93 2.71
CA PRO A 150 -25.98 21.13 3.53
C PRO A 150 -27.32 21.12 4.29
N ASP A 151 -27.30 21.55 5.55
CA ASP A 151 -28.52 21.65 6.37
C ASP A 151 -29.35 22.86 5.94
N ASN A 152 -30.59 22.61 5.50
CA ASN A 152 -31.53 23.63 5.05
C ASN A 152 -32.01 24.58 6.15
N LYS A 153 -31.76 24.27 7.42
CA LYS A 153 -32.02 25.17 8.55
C LYS A 153 -30.91 26.20 8.73
N LEU A 154 -29.67 25.82 8.39
CA LEU A 154 -28.46 26.61 8.64
C LEU A 154 -28.02 27.37 7.39
N VAL A 155 -28.21 26.81 6.20
CA VAL A 155 -27.78 27.39 4.92
C VAL A 155 -28.98 28.00 4.22
N LYS A 156 -29.01 29.35 4.13
CA LYS A 156 -30.13 30.09 3.52
C LYS A 156 -29.73 30.96 2.35
N THR A 157 -28.44 31.33 2.27
CA THR A 157 -27.92 32.23 1.24
C THR A 157 -26.80 31.56 0.44
N ASP A 158 -26.50 32.13 -0.75
CA ASP A 158 -25.34 31.71 -1.55
C ASP A 158 -24.01 31.89 -0.78
N GLU A 159 -23.93 32.86 0.12
CA GLU A 159 -22.73 33.06 0.96
C GLU A 159 -22.56 31.95 1.99
N ASP A 160 -23.65 31.55 2.67
CA ASP A 160 -23.63 30.44 3.63
C ASP A 160 -23.24 29.13 2.93
N LEU A 161 -23.76 28.91 1.73
CA LEU A 161 -23.47 27.72 0.94
C LEU A 161 -22.00 27.70 0.48
N ASN A 162 -21.42 28.84 0.14
CA ASN A 162 -19.99 28.95 -0.16
C ASN A 162 -19.12 28.66 1.07
N LYS A 163 -19.49 29.17 2.25
CA LYS A 163 -18.80 28.84 3.51
C LYS A 163 -18.85 27.35 3.81
N TRP A 164 -19.99 26.70 3.60
CA TRP A 164 -20.12 25.25 3.74
C TRP A 164 -19.17 24.50 2.79
N LYS A 165 -19.09 24.90 1.52
CA LYS A 165 -18.19 24.28 0.53
C LYS A 165 -16.72 24.42 0.94
N GLU A 166 -16.31 25.61 1.37
CA GLU A 166 -14.95 25.86 1.86
C GLU A 166 -14.62 25.05 3.11
N GLN A 167 -15.57 24.91 4.03
CA GLN A 167 -15.42 24.06 5.21
C GLN A 167 -15.21 22.60 4.79
N LYS A 168 -16.03 22.07 3.87
CA LYS A 168 -15.88 20.69 3.38
C LYS A 168 -14.57 20.45 2.64
N ALA A 169 -14.08 21.43 1.88
CA ALA A 169 -12.76 21.35 1.25
C ALA A 169 -11.64 21.25 2.30
N LYS A 170 -11.69 22.04 3.38
CA LYS A 170 -10.72 21.96 4.49
C LYS A 170 -10.80 20.63 5.24
N GLU A 171 -12.01 20.14 5.50
CA GLU A 171 -12.23 18.82 6.12
C GLU A 171 -11.65 17.69 5.25
N LEU A 172 -11.80 17.78 3.93
CA LEU A 172 -11.22 16.84 2.97
C LEU A 172 -9.68 16.84 3.04
N ASP A 173 -9.05 18.01 3.05
CA ASP A 173 -7.59 18.11 3.15
C ASP A 173 -7.06 17.43 4.42
N VAL A 174 -7.67 17.71 5.56
CA VAL A 174 -7.33 17.08 6.85
C VAL A 174 -7.53 15.57 6.76
N PHE A 175 -8.66 15.13 6.21
CA PHE A 175 -8.97 13.72 6.03
C PHE A 175 -7.90 12.99 5.19
N LEU A 176 -7.50 13.56 4.05
CA LEU A 176 -6.47 12.97 3.16
C LEU A 176 -5.10 12.90 3.84
N GLN A 177 -4.72 13.93 4.61
CA GLN A 177 -3.47 13.90 5.37
C GLN A 177 -3.48 12.81 6.44
N GLU A 178 -4.53 12.72 7.24
CA GLU A 178 -4.60 11.85 8.42
C GLU A 178 -4.92 10.39 8.09
N ASN A 179 -5.80 10.14 7.12
CA ASN A 179 -6.34 8.80 6.86
C ASN A 179 -5.66 8.08 5.70
N ILE A 180 -4.89 8.78 4.88
CA ILE A 180 -4.18 8.18 3.74
C ILE A 180 -2.70 8.50 3.84
N LYS A 181 -2.32 9.76 3.63
CA LYS A 181 -0.92 10.12 3.41
C LYS A 181 -0.04 9.76 4.61
N LYS A 182 -0.40 10.20 5.82
CA LYS A 182 0.39 9.94 7.04
C LYS A 182 0.48 8.44 7.34
N LYS A 183 -0.63 7.71 7.25
CA LYS A 183 -0.65 6.26 7.50
C LYS A 183 0.24 5.50 6.52
N THR A 184 0.17 5.84 5.23
CA THR A 184 1.03 5.23 4.21
C THR A 184 2.51 5.62 4.44
N ASP A 185 2.80 6.87 4.79
CA ASP A 185 4.17 7.32 5.08
C ASP A 185 4.76 6.62 6.31
N ASP A 186 4.00 6.52 7.40
CA ASP A 186 4.40 5.80 8.62
C ASP A 186 4.72 4.34 8.31
N LEU A 187 3.87 3.67 7.50
CA LEU A 187 4.12 2.29 7.08
C LEU A 187 5.41 2.20 6.25
N LEU A 188 5.55 3.05 5.22
CA LEU A 188 6.71 3.04 4.33
C LEU A 188 8.02 3.26 5.08
N LEU A 189 8.04 4.12 6.11
CA LEU A 189 9.21 4.31 6.97
C LEU A 189 9.62 3.00 7.66
N LEU A 190 8.67 2.27 8.26
CA LEU A 190 8.93 0.98 8.92
C LEU A 190 9.39 -0.10 7.95
N LEU A 191 8.86 -0.10 6.73
CA LEU A 191 9.30 -1.03 5.68
C LEU A 191 10.73 -0.69 5.24
N PHE A 192 11.01 0.60 5.00
CA PHE A 192 12.32 1.06 4.57
C PHE A 192 13.44 0.70 5.56
N GLU A 193 13.17 0.77 6.87
CA GLU A 193 14.11 0.32 7.91
C GLU A 193 14.53 -1.15 7.79
N GLN A 194 13.64 -2.02 7.28
CA GLN A 194 13.91 -3.44 7.09
C GLN A 194 14.48 -3.79 5.72
N ILE A 195 14.32 -2.90 4.73
CA ILE A 195 14.96 -3.02 3.41
C ILE A 195 16.42 -2.57 3.50
N ARG A 196 16.71 -1.54 4.30
CA ARG A 196 18.05 -1.00 4.44
C ARG A 196 18.97 -2.06 5.08
N ILE A 197 19.81 -2.68 4.26
CA ILE A 197 20.89 -3.53 4.72
C ILE A 197 21.76 -2.68 5.64
N LYS A 198 21.84 -3.05 6.93
CA LYS A 198 22.92 -2.54 7.81
C LYS A 198 24.21 -3.10 7.24
N GLY A 199 24.98 -2.26 6.56
CA GLY A 199 26.38 -2.52 6.23
C GLY A 199 27.20 -2.66 7.50
#